data_AF-A0A527FRI9-F1
#
_entry.id   AF-A0A527FRI9-F1
#
_cell.length_a   1.000
_cell.length_b   1.000
_cell.length_c   1.000
_cell.angle_alpha   90.00
_cell.angle_beta   90.00
_cell.angle_gamma   90.00
#
_symmetry.space_group_name_H-M   'P 1'
#
loop_
_entity.id
_entity.type
_entity.pdbx_description
1 polymer ?
#
loop_
_entity_poly.entity_id
_entity_poly.type
_entity_poly.pdbx_seq_one_letter_code
_entity_poly.pdbx_strand_id
1 'polypeptide(L)' 'GQLVTVDGAAVIPAINVPVDAVEVIVNKTGQVFARIDGQTDLQNLGQLQIANFANEAGLAPLGDNLFQETTASGP' A
#
# COMPACT_ATOMS: atom_id res chain seq x y z
N GLY A 1 -8.28 -11.49 -1.15
CA GLY A 1 -6.89 -11.72 -0.70
C GLY A 1 -6.32 -10.47 -0.06
N GLN A 2 -5.09 -10.52 0.45
CA GLN A 2 -4.39 -9.34 0.97
C GLN A 2 -3.56 -8.68 -0.13
N LEU A 3 -3.46 -7.34 -0.12
CA LEU A 3 -2.56 -6.61 -1.00
C LEU A 3 -1.11 -6.79 -0.54
N VAL A 4 -0.26 -7.25 -1.46
CA VAL A 4 1.15 -7.54 -1.24
C VAL A 4 2.00 -6.96 -2.38
N THR A 5 3.30 -6.78 -2.13
CA THR A 5 4.30 -6.51 -3.18
C THR A 5 4.52 -7.73 -4.07
N VAL A 6 5.32 -7.59 -5.13
CA VAL A 6 5.70 -8.69 -6.02
C VAL A 6 6.37 -9.84 -5.24
N ASP A 7 7.14 -9.52 -4.20
CA ASP A 7 7.82 -10.49 -3.34
C ASP A 7 6.93 -11.05 -2.21
N GLY A 8 5.64 -10.66 -2.17
CA GLY A 8 4.68 -11.14 -1.20
C GLY A 8 4.69 -10.41 0.15
N ALA A 9 5.42 -9.29 0.28
CA ALA A 9 5.40 -8.48 1.48
C ALA A 9 4.08 -7.69 1.58
N ALA A 10 3.38 -7.79 2.72
CA ALA A 10 2.14 -7.06 2.94
C ALA A 10 2.39 -5.55 3.10
N VAL A 11 1.49 -4.74 2.55
CA VAL A 11 1.49 -3.29 2.79
C VAL A 11 1.00 -2.96 4.20
N ILE A 12 1.40 -1.79 4.70
CA ILE A 12 0.97 -1.25 5.99
C ILE A 12 0.35 0.15 5.74
N PRO A 13 -0.87 0.42 6.22
CA PRO A 13 -1.81 -0.52 6.83
C PRO A 13 -2.23 -1.65 5.87
N ALA A 14 -2.59 -2.81 6.42
CA ALA A 14 -3.03 -3.94 5.61
C ALA A 14 -4.31 -3.60 4.83
N ILE A 15 -4.33 -3.92 3.54
CA ILE A 15 -5.50 -3.76 2.66
C ILE A 15 -5.99 -5.14 2.24
N ASN A 16 -7.23 -5.46 2.55
CA ASN A 16 -7.86 -6.74 2.24
C ASN A 16 -8.88 -6.56 1.13
N VAL A 17 -8.67 -7.27 0.02
CA VAL A 17 -9.57 -7.29 -1.13
C VAL A 17 -10.56 -8.44 -0.98
N PRO A 18 -11.89 -8.17 -1.00
CA PRO A 18 -12.92 -9.21 -0.99
C PRO A 18 -12.79 -10.19 -2.15
N VAL A 19 -13.30 -11.42 -1.99
CA VAL A 19 -13.20 -12.48 -3.02
C VAL A 19 -14.14 -12.25 -4.20
N ASP A 20 -15.24 -11.54 -3.94
CA ASP A 20 -16.29 -11.11 -4.87
C ASP A 20 -16.00 -9.76 -5.53
N ALA A 21 -14.80 -9.20 -5.32
CA ALA A 21 -14.37 -7.98 -6.01
C ALA A 21 -14.11 -8.27 -7.49
N VAL A 22 -14.78 -7.52 -8.37
CA VAL A 22 -14.62 -7.61 -9.83
C VAL A 22 -13.64 -6.57 -10.39
N GLU A 23 -13.39 -5.51 -9.63
CA GLU A 23 -12.46 -4.43 -10.00
C GLU A 23 -11.83 -3.85 -8.72
N VAL A 24 -10.54 -3.51 -8.79
CA VAL A 24 -9.84 -2.74 -7.75
C VAL A 24 -9.42 -1.40 -8.34
N ILE A 25 -9.78 -0.31 -7.67
CA ILE A 25 -9.53 1.05 -8.11
C ILE A 25 -8.64 1.74 -7.09
N VAL A 26 -7.52 2.31 -7.55
CA VAL A 26 -6.63 3.12 -6.72
C VAL A 26 -6.63 4.55 -7.26
N ASN A 27 -7.01 5.52 -6.44
CA ASN A 27 -7.04 6.92 -6.87
C ASN A 27 -5.70 7.64 -6.59
N LYS A 28 -5.59 8.90 -7.06
CA LYS A 28 -4.37 9.71 -6.93
C LYS A 28 -3.98 10.05 -5.48
N THR A 29 -4.89 9.92 -4.52
CA THR A 29 -4.59 10.12 -3.09
C THR A 29 -4.19 8.82 -2.39
N GLY A 30 -4.13 7.71 -3.12
CA GLY A 30 -3.78 6.39 -2.60
C GLY A 30 -4.96 5.63 -1.99
N GLN A 31 -6.19 6.16 -2.03
CA GLN A 31 -7.36 5.41 -1.56
C GLN A 31 -7.64 4.24 -2.49
N VAL A 32 -7.92 3.10 -1.88
CA VAL A 32 -8.17 1.84 -2.56
C VAL A 32 -9.64 1.47 -2.39
N PHE A 33 -10.30 1.16 -3.50
CA PHE A 33 -11.69 0.77 -3.55
C PHE A 33 -11.85 -0.57 -4.28
N ALA A 34 -12.89 -1.31 -3.94
CA ALA A 34 -13.36 -2.47 -4.68
C ALA A 34 -14.71 -2.17 -5.32
N ARG A 35 -14.91 -2.64 -6.55
CA ARG A 35 -16.25 -2.86 -7.09
C ARG A 35 -16.66 -4.28 -6.75
N ILE A 36 -17.78 -4.42 -6.05
CA ILE A 36 -18.38 -5.71 -5.73
C ILE A 36 -19.52 -5.98 -6.71
N ASP A 37 -19.63 -7.21 -7.20
CA ASP A 37 -20.73 -7.58 -8.10
C ASP A 37 -22.10 -7.38 -7.40
N GLY A 38 -23.07 -6.83 -8.13
CA GLY A 38 -24.38 -6.49 -7.58
C GLY A 38 -24.43 -5.27 -6.66
N GLN A 39 -23.31 -4.60 -6.36
CA GLN A 39 -23.29 -3.32 -5.63
C GLN A 39 -23.06 -2.15 -6.58
N THR A 40 -23.89 -1.11 -6.46
CA THR A 40 -23.74 0.13 -7.24
C THR A 40 -22.59 0.99 -6.71
N ASP A 41 -22.46 1.07 -5.39
CA ASP A 41 -21.45 1.88 -4.73
C ASP A 41 -20.12 1.13 -4.61
N LEU A 42 -19.02 1.89 -4.66
CA LEU A 42 -17.69 1.34 -4.43
C LEU A 42 -17.44 1.13 -2.94
N GLN A 43 -16.89 -0.02 -2.58
CA GLN A 43 -16.47 -0.30 -1.21
C GLN A 43 -15.05 0.24 -0.97
N ASN A 44 -14.87 1.10 0.04
CA ASN A 44 -13.54 1.55 0.46
C ASN A 44 -12.80 0.43 1.22
N LEU A 45 -11.58 0.13 0.80
CA LEU A 45 -10.73 -0.91 1.39
C LEU A 45 -9.58 -0.37 2.25
N GLY A 46 -9.31 0.94 2.18
CA GLY A 46 -8.21 1.59 2.88
C GLY A 46 -7.46 2.60 2.01
N GLN A 47 -6.26 2.95 2.44
CA GLN A 47 -5.40 3.92 1.76
C GLN A 47 -3.93 3.51 1.86
N LEU A 48 -3.24 3.55 0.72
CA LEU A 48 -1.78 3.45 0.67
C LEU A 48 -1.16 4.75 1.20
N GLN A 49 -0.26 4.61 2.15
CA GLN A 49 0.46 5.73 2.75
C GLN A 49 1.82 5.92 2.08
N ILE A 50 2.26 7.18 2.03
CA ILE A 50 3.59 7.55 1.57
C ILE A 50 4.43 7.92 2.79
N ALA A 51 5.56 7.25 2.96
CA ALA A 51 6.60 7.68 3.88
C ALA A 51 7.57 8.59 3.13
N ASN A 52 7.83 9.77 3.68
CA ASN A 52 8.87 10.67 3.21
C ASN A 52 9.96 10.70 4.28
N PHE A 53 11.20 10.93 3.86
CA PHE A 53 12.34 11.02 4.77
C PHE A 53 13.11 12.29 4.42
N ALA A 54 13.57 13.03 5.44
CA ALA A 54 14.37 14.24 5.23
C ALA A 54 15.68 13.96 4.50
N ASN A 55 16.24 12.76 4.67
CA ASN A 55 17.50 12.33 4.06
C ASN A 55 17.42 10.89 3.54
N GLU A 56 17.16 10.73 2.25
CA GLU A 56 17.09 9.41 1.59
C GLU A 56 18.41 8.62 1.72
N ALA A 57 19.57 9.30 1.68
CA ALA A 57 20.88 8.64 1.83
C ALA A 57 21.11 8.06 3.23
N GLY A 58 20.30 8.47 4.21
CA GLY A 58 20.32 7.91 5.57
C GLY A 58 19.53 6.61 5.70
N LEU A 59 18.80 6.17 4.69
CA LEU A 59 18.06 4.90 4.73
C LEU A 59 19.02 3.70 4.65
N ALA A 60 18.71 2.65 5.42
CA ALA A 60 19.45 1.40 5.35
C ALA A 60 18.88 0.52 4.22
N PRO A 61 19.67 0.12 3.20
CA PRO A 61 19.19 -0.76 2.15
C PRO A 61 19.00 -2.18 2.70
N LEU A 62 17.87 -2.81 2.40
CA LEU A 62 17.57 -4.19 2.74
C LEU A 62 17.73 -5.17 1.56
N GLY A 63 17.96 -4.64 0.34
CA GLY A 63 17.87 -5.40 -0.91
C GLY A 63 16.48 -5.29 -1.54
N ASP A 64 16.30 -5.78 -2.78
CA ASP A 64 14.99 -5.85 -3.46
C ASP A 64 14.22 -4.51 -3.53
N ASN A 65 14.95 -3.40 -3.61
CA ASN A 65 14.41 -2.03 -3.53
C ASN A 65 13.69 -1.69 -2.21
N LEU A 66 13.93 -2.47 -1.14
CA LEU A 66 13.45 -2.23 0.21
C LEU A 66 14.48 -1.42 1.01
N PHE A 67 13.96 -0.53 1.85
CA PHE A 67 14.73 0.36 2.70
C PHE A 67 14.14 0.39 4.10
N GLN A 68 14.99 0.55 5.11
CA GLN A 68 14.60 0.71 6.51
C GLN A 68 14.99 2.10 7.02
N GLU A 69 14.08 2.72 7.77
CA GLU A 69 14.32 3.97 8.49
C GLU A 69 15.51 3.84 9.46
N THR A 70 16.33 4.88 9.53
CA THR A 70 17.40 5.00 10.53
C THR A 70 17.34 6.37 11.20
N THR A 71 18.10 6.55 12.28
CA THR A 71 18.24 7.89 12.88
C THR A 71 18.82 8.92 11.91
N ALA A 72 19.60 8.49 10.89
CA ALA A 72 20.21 9.37 9.91
C ALA A 72 19.28 9.74 8.74
N SER A 73 18.21 8.97 8.49
CA SER A 73 17.21 9.32 7.46
C SER A 73 16.32 10.47 7.92
N GLY A 74 16.15 10.61 9.23
CA GLY A 74 15.15 11.50 9.83
C GLY A 74 13.72 11.02 9.53
N PRO A 75 12.73 11.39 10.35
CA PRO A 75 11.33 11.24 9.96
C PRO A 75 10.94 12.17 8.80
#